data_AF-A0AA86N8K6-F1
#
_entry.id   AF-A0AA86N8K6-F1
#
_cell.length_a   1.000
_cell.length_b   1.000
_cell.length_c   1.000
_cell.angle_alpha   90.00
_cell.angle_beta   90.00
_cell.angle_gamma   90.00
#
_symmetry.space_group_name_H-M   'P 1'
#
loop_
_entity.id
_entity.type
_entity.pdbx_description
1 polymer ?
#
loop_
_entity_poly.entity_id
_entity_poly.type
_entity_poly.pdbx_seq_one_letter_code
_entity_poly.pdbx_strand_id
1 'polypeptide(L)'
;MDKQAKMKILAKQFGDMSKNKDMKAFFPDKANPFIWHVSYKGPQDSSFQGGVYHCEINLTNYPEKPVTLKLLHENGSYQNNESLCIVGLTEMGGSWTPGTSVETIISSLSILMSVPEGRHGVGYIVKTNEEDIKRHNISSQTYTCSVCGADHSTMFK
;
A
#
# COMPACT_ATOMS: atom_id res chain seq x y z
N MET A 1 -21.64 9.83 1.41
CA MET A 1 -21.86 9.23 2.75
C MET A 1 -21.52 10.26 3.81
N ASP A 2 -22.20 10.28 4.95
CA ASP A 2 -21.82 11.18 6.05
C ASP A 2 -20.53 10.71 6.76
N LYS A 3 -19.85 11.64 7.44
CA LYS A 3 -18.55 11.39 8.09
C LYS A 3 -18.63 10.28 9.14
N GLN A 4 -19.75 10.14 9.85
CA GLN A 4 -19.89 9.16 10.93
C GLN A 4 -20.01 7.74 10.38
N ALA A 5 -20.83 7.53 9.35
CA ALA A 5 -20.93 6.27 8.65
C ALA A 5 -19.58 5.84 8.05
N LYS A 6 -18.86 6.78 7.42
CA LYS A 6 -17.52 6.53 6.89
C LYS A 6 -16.53 6.07 7.96
N MET A 7 -16.46 6.79 9.08
CA MET A 7 -15.56 6.45 10.18
C MET A 7 -15.85 5.06 10.76
N LYS A 8 -17.13 4.66 10.82
CA LYS A 8 -17.52 3.31 11.28
C LYS A 8 -17.00 2.21 10.34
N ILE A 9 -17.08 2.43 9.03
CA ILE A 9 -16.54 1.50 8.03
C ILE A 9 -15.02 1.39 8.17
N LEU A 10 -14.33 2.52 8.22
CA LEU A 10 -12.87 2.56 8.33
C LEU A 10 -12.37 1.95 9.64
N ALA A 11 -13.04 2.22 10.76
CA ALA A 11 -12.70 1.60 12.04
C ALA A 11 -12.85 0.07 12.01
N LYS A 12 -13.90 -0.44 11.35
CA LYS A 12 -14.07 -1.88 11.14
C LYS A 12 -12.91 -2.45 10.31
N GLN A 13 -12.60 -1.85 9.17
CA GLN A 13 -11.52 -2.31 8.30
C GLN A 13 -10.15 -2.27 9.00
N PHE A 14 -9.88 -1.24 9.79
CA PHE A 14 -8.65 -1.19 10.60
C PHE A 14 -8.58 -2.36 11.59
N GLY A 15 -9.69 -2.65 12.27
CA GLY A 15 -9.80 -3.80 13.17
C GLY A 15 -9.57 -5.13 12.46
N ASP A 16 -10.08 -5.29 11.24
CA ASP A 16 -9.88 -6.50 10.43
C ASP A 16 -8.41 -6.63 9.97
N MET A 17 -7.81 -5.54 9.48
CA MET A 17 -6.39 -5.51 9.11
C MET A 17 -5.45 -5.78 10.29
N SER A 18 -5.81 -5.39 11.51
CA SER A 18 -4.97 -5.67 12.69
C SER A 18 -4.77 -7.17 12.95
N LYS A 19 -5.74 -7.99 12.51
CA LYS A 19 -5.72 -9.46 12.61
C LYS A 19 -5.00 -10.13 11.44
N ASN A 20 -4.72 -9.39 10.37
CA ASN A 20 -3.99 -9.91 9.22
C ASN A 20 -2.52 -10.17 9.60
N LYS A 21 -1.97 -11.31 9.16
CA LYS A 21 -0.60 -11.76 9.47
C LYS A 21 0.47 -11.21 8.52
N ASP A 22 0.05 -10.67 7.38
CA ASP A 22 0.91 -10.23 6.28
C ASP A 22 0.75 -8.72 6.01
N MET A 23 -0.17 -8.04 6.71
CA MET A 23 -0.39 -6.60 6.61
C MET A 23 -0.67 -5.98 7.97
N LYS A 24 -0.21 -4.74 8.19
CA LYS A 24 -0.50 -3.91 9.38
C LYS A 24 -0.73 -2.46 8.96
N ALA A 25 -1.79 -1.85 9.50
CA ALA A 25 -2.12 -0.45 9.28
C ALA A 25 -1.75 0.41 10.48
N PHE A 26 -1.41 1.66 10.22
CA PHE A 26 -0.94 2.67 11.17
C PHE A 26 -1.63 4.01 10.90
N PHE A 27 -1.80 4.81 11.95
CA PHE A 27 -2.30 6.17 11.87
C PHE A 27 -1.13 7.15 12.11
N PRO A 28 -0.47 7.65 11.06
CA PRO A 28 0.63 8.61 11.20
C PRO A 28 0.18 9.91 11.90
N ASP A 29 -1.03 10.37 11.62
CA ASP A 29 -1.61 11.57 12.24
C ASP A 29 -2.98 11.26 12.84
N LYS A 30 -3.11 11.42 14.16
CA LYS A 30 -4.39 11.23 14.86
C LYS A 30 -5.41 12.32 14.54
N ALA A 31 -4.97 13.51 14.11
CA ALA A 31 -5.85 14.59 13.69
C ALA A 31 -6.47 14.33 12.31
N ASN A 32 -5.80 13.54 11.47
CA ASN A 32 -6.28 13.14 10.16
C ASN A 32 -6.42 11.61 10.01
N PRO A 33 -7.54 11.03 10.48
CA PRO A 33 -7.76 9.58 10.47
C PRO A 33 -7.99 8.98 9.08
N PHE A 34 -7.93 9.80 8.02
CA PHE A 34 -8.09 9.35 6.63
C PHE A 34 -6.75 9.09 5.93
N ILE A 35 -5.62 9.47 6.54
CA ILE A 35 -4.30 9.11 6.03
C ILE A 35 -3.82 7.91 6.82
N TRP A 36 -3.67 6.77 6.16
CA TRP A 36 -3.11 5.58 6.80
C TRP A 36 -1.77 5.27 6.20
N HIS A 37 -0.90 4.72 7.03
CA HIS A 37 0.29 4.02 6.57
C HIS A 37 0.03 2.53 6.66
N VAL A 38 0.45 1.75 5.67
CA VAL A 38 0.28 0.29 5.66
C VAL A 38 1.60 -0.37 5.34
N SER A 39 2.05 -1.25 6.24
CA SER A 39 3.13 -2.20 5.97
C SER A 39 2.54 -3.53 5.51
N TYR A 40 3.11 -4.12 4.46
CA TYR A 40 2.64 -5.40 3.91
C TYR A 40 3.80 -6.25 3.38
N LYS A 41 3.65 -7.57 3.43
CA LYS A 41 4.64 -8.49 2.85
C LYS A 41 4.56 -8.50 1.33
N GLY A 42 5.71 -8.71 0.71
CA GLY A 42 5.80 -8.93 -0.73
C GLY A 42 4.98 -10.11 -1.21
N PRO A 43 4.55 -10.07 -2.48
CA PRO A 43 3.85 -11.18 -3.11
C PRO A 43 4.71 -12.44 -3.11
N GLN A 44 4.10 -13.57 -2.73
CA GLN A 44 4.72 -14.88 -2.80
C GLN A 44 4.99 -15.29 -4.25
N ASP A 45 5.92 -16.22 -4.44
CA ASP A 45 6.33 -16.76 -5.74
C ASP A 45 6.80 -15.68 -6.72
N SER A 46 7.52 -14.68 -6.20
CA SER A 46 8.02 -13.55 -7.00
C SER A 46 9.37 -13.04 -6.51
N SER A 47 10.03 -12.20 -7.31
CA SER A 47 11.26 -11.52 -6.93
C SER A 47 11.10 -10.58 -5.72
N PHE A 48 9.87 -10.22 -5.35
CA PHE A 48 9.55 -9.35 -4.20
C PHE A 48 9.30 -10.14 -2.91
N GLN A 49 9.28 -11.48 -2.99
CA GLN A 49 9.07 -12.36 -1.85
C GLN A 49 10.11 -12.12 -0.75
N GLY A 50 9.65 -12.08 0.50
CA GLY A 50 10.50 -11.82 1.66
C GLY A 50 10.79 -10.34 1.91
N GLY A 51 10.41 -9.44 1.00
CA GLY A 51 10.39 -8.00 1.27
C GLY A 51 9.20 -7.58 2.13
N VAL A 52 9.33 -6.43 2.81
CA VAL A 52 8.26 -5.80 3.59
C VAL A 52 8.13 -4.35 3.13
N TYR A 53 6.99 -4.01 2.55
CA TYR A 53 6.76 -2.73 1.87
C TYR A 53 5.88 -1.81 2.70
N HIS A 54 6.14 -0.52 2.63
CA HIS A 54 5.39 0.50 3.35
C HIS A 54 4.82 1.53 2.38
N CYS A 55 3.52 1.78 2.49
CA CYS A 55 2.83 2.77 1.68
C CYS A 55 1.97 3.70 2.53
N GLU A 56 1.66 4.87 1.98
CA GLU A 56 0.62 5.75 2.48
C GLU A 56 -0.60 5.65 1.57
N ILE A 57 -1.77 5.61 2.18
CA ILE A 57 -3.07 5.60 1.52
C ILE A 57 -3.90 6.79 2.00
N ASN A 58 -4.40 7.59 1.06
CA ASN A 58 -5.32 8.67 1.33
C ASN A 58 -6.77 8.23 1.10
N LEU A 59 -7.53 8.17 2.19
CA LEU A 59 -8.92 7.72 2.24
C LEU A 59 -9.91 8.89 2.34
N THR A 60 -9.50 10.14 2.10
CA THR A 60 -10.33 11.33 2.30
C THR A 60 -11.61 11.31 1.48
N ASN A 61 -11.57 10.72 0.27
CA ASN A 61 -12.74 10.60 -0.62
C ASN A 61 -13.29 9.16 -0.71
N TYR A 62 -12.72 8.21 0.04
CA TYR A 62 -13.19 6.82 0.07
C TYR A 62 -14.52 6.70 0.84
N PRO A 63 -15.48 5.85 0.42
CA PRO A 63 -15.51 4.98 -0.74
C PRO A 63 -16.17 5.62 -1.97
N GLU A 64 -16.56 6.90 -1.93
CA GLU A 64 -17.17 7.59 -3.07
C GLU A 64 -16.23 7.65 -4.27
N LYS A 65 -14.93 7.82 -4.00
CA LYS A 65 -13.86 7.83 -4.99
C LYS A 65 -12.78 6.80 -4.61
N PRO A 66 -12.00 6.33 -5.60
CA PRO A 66 -10.84 5.51 -5.33
C PRO A 66 -9.79 6.28 -4.52
N VAL A 67 -8.79 5.56 -4.03
CA VAL A 67 -7.79 6.09 -3.10
C VAL A 67 -6.60 6.69 -3.85
N THR A 68 -5.77 7.45 -3.13
CA THR A 68 -4.41 7.79 -3.58
C THR A 68 -3.42 6.95 -2.80
N LEU A 69 -2.40 6.41 -3.48
CA LEU A 69 -1.36 5.57 -2.89
C LEU A 69 0.01 6.16 -3.19
N LYS A 70 0.96 6.03 -2.27
CA LYS A 70 2.39 6.28 -2.53
C LYS A 70 3.24 5.29 -1.74
N LEU A 71 4.32 4.79 -2.33
CA LEU A 71 5.31 3.98 -1.62
C LEU A 71 6.25 4.92 -0.86
N LEU A 72 6.68 4.50 0.33
CA LEU A 72 7.47 5.34 1.24
C LEU A 72 8.94 4.97 1.30
N HIS A 73 9.34 3.90 0.60
CA HIS A 73 10.73 3.53 0.39
C HIS A 73 10.94 2.85 -0.96
N GLU A 74 12.21 2.71 -1.33
CA GLU A 74 12.63 2.02 -2.54
C GLU A 74 12.17 0.55 -2.52
N ASN A 75 11.62 0.11 -3.64
CA ASN A 75 11.00 -1.22 -3.76
C ASN A 75 11.24 -1.88 -5.13
N GLY A 76 11.77 -1.16 -6.12
CA GLY A 76 12.08 -1.70 -7.45
C GLY A 76 10.89 -1.85 -8.41
N SER A 77 9.64 -1.64 -7.97
CA SER A 77 8.45 -1.72 -8.84
C SER A 77 7.75 -0.37 -9.05
N TYR A 78 7.78 0.49 -8.03
CA TYR A 78 7.13 1.80 -7.99
C TYR A 78 8.11 2.90 -7.60
N GLN A 79 7.89 4.09 -8.15
CA GLN A 79 8.60 5.32 -7.78
C GLN A 79 8.32 5.67 -6.32
N ASN A 80 9.37 6.03 -5.59
CA ASN A 80 9.29 6.34 -4.18
C ASN A 80 8.69 7.75 -3.97
N ASN A 81 7.80 7.89 -2.99
CA ASN A 81 7.11 9.12 -2.63
C ASN A 81 6.31 9.81 -3.75
N GLU A 82 6.06 9.10 -4.86
CA GLU A 82 5.20 9.58 -5.93
C GLU A 82 3.79 8.99 -5.80
N SER A 83 2.79 9.81 -6.12
CA SER A 83 1.42 9.35 -6.22
C SER A 83 1.28 8.33 -7.34
N LEU A 84 0.82 7.14 -6.98
CA LEU A 84 0.53 6.09 -7.94
C LEU A 84 -0.82 6.34 -8.60
N CYS A 85 -0.85 6.23 -9.92
CA CYS A 85 -2.08 6.03 -10.66
C CYS A 85 -2.06 4.59 -11.15
N ILE A 86 -2.97 3.76 -10.65
CA ILE A 86 -3.22 2.37 -11.02
C ILE A 86 -4.69 2.21 -11.40
N VAL A 87 -4.95 1.65 -12.58
CA VAL A 87 -6.32 1.35 -13.06
C VAL A 87 -7.03 0.43 -12.06
N GLY A 88 -8.24 0.78 -11.65
CA GLY A 88 -9.07 -0.02 -10.75
C GLY A 88 -8.77 0.16 -9.24
N LEU A 89 -7.64 0.76 -8.87
CA LEU A 89 -7.30 1.08 -7.47
C LEU A 89 -7.34 2.58 -7.16
N THR A 90 -6.98 3.41 -8.13
CA THR A 90 -6.83 4.86 -7.98
C THR A 90 -7.65 5.60 -9.05
N GLU A 91 -7.70 6.93 -8.97
CA GLU A 91 -8.36 7.77 -9.99
C GLU A 91 -7.61 7.68 -11.33
N MET A 92 -7.92 6.66 -12.14
CA MET A 92 -7.42 6.55 -13.50
C MET A 92 -8.42 5.81 -14.38
N GLY A 93 -9.24 6.57 -15.11
CA GLY A 93 -9.99 6.17 -16.33
C GLY A 93 -10.90 4.92 -16.30
N GLY A 94 -10.88 4.12 -15.24
CA GLY A 94 -11.56 2.84 -15.10
C GLY A 94 -12.68 2.92 -14.06
N SER A 95 -13.55 1.91 -14.07
CA SER A 95 -14.67 1.80 -13.13
C SER A 95 -14.15 1.52 -11.71
N TRP A 96 -14.20 2.52 -10.83
CA TRP A 96 -14.08 2.30 -9.40
C TRP A 96 -15.29 1.51 -8.90
N THR A 97 -15.04 0.49 -8.07
CA THR A 97 -16.09 -0.27 -7.39
C THR A 97 -16.19 0.20 -5.94
N PRO A 98 -17.23 0.96 -5.56
CA PRO A 98 -17.44 1.35 -4.18
C PRO A 98 -17.54 0.12 -3.27
N GLY A 99 -16.78 0.12 -2.18
CA GLY A 99 -16.77 -0.96 -1.19
C GLY A 99 -15.59 -1.93 -1.28
N THR A 100 -14.69 -1.78 -2.27
CA THR A 100 -13.38 -2.46 -2.25
C THR A 100 -12.65 -2.12 -0.96
N SER A 101 -12.30 -3.12 -0.13
CA SER A 101 -11.66 -2.88 1.17
C SER A 101 -10.21 -2.38 1.01
N VAL A 102 -9.70 -1.70 2.02
CA VAL A 102 -8.29 -1.28 2.10
C VAL A 102 -7.37 -2.49 1.96
N GLU A 103 -7.71 -3.61 2.61
CA GLU A 103 -6.95 -4.87 2.48
C GLU A 103 -6.90 -5.38 1.04
N THR A 104 -8.02 -5.35 0.32
CA THR A 104 -8.06 -5.73 -1.10
C THR A 104 -7.22 -4.78 -1.95
N ILE A 105 -7.30 -3.46 -1.70
CA ILE A 105 -6.48 -2.46 -2.41
C ILE A 105 -4.99 -2.76 -2.25
N ILE A 106 -4.52 -2.99 -1.02
CA ILE A 106 -3.10 -3.28 -0.75
C ILE A 106 -2.70 -4.64 -1.31
N SER A 107 -3.60 -5.63 -1.28
CA SER A 107 -3.33 -6.95 -1.87
C SER A 107 -3.15 -6.86 -3.38
N SER A 108 -4.00 -6.08 -4.07
CA SER A 108 -3.87 -5.80 -5.49
C SER A 108 -2.59 -5.02 -5.80
N LEU A 109 -2.24 -4.00 -4.99
CA LEU A 109 -0.99 -3.26 -5.12
C LEU A 109 0.23 -4.19 -5.04
N SER A 110 0.22 -5.13 -4.08
CA SER A 110 1.26 -6.14 -3.87
C SER A 110 1.40 -7.07 -5.09
N ILE A 111 0.30 -7.64 -5.60
CA ILE A 111 0.32 -8.52 -6.78
C ILE A 111 0.87 -7.78 -8.01
N LEU A 112 0.45 -6.53 -8.22
CA LEU A 112 0.91 -5.72 -9.35
C LEU A 112 2.42 -5.43 -9.32
N MET A 113 3.09 -5.60 -8.17
CA MET A 113 4.56 -5.51 -8.13
C MET A 113 5.22 -6.55 -9.02
N SER A 114 4.65 -7.76 -9.06
CA SER A 114 5.18 -8.94 -9.74
C SER A 114 4.69 -9.12 -11.17
N VAL A 115 3.84 -8.23 -11.66
CA VAL A 115 3.27 -8.30 -13.02
C VAL A 115 3.82 -7.12 -13.81
N PRO A 116 5.08 -7.17 -14.30
CA PRO A 116 5.69 -6.03 -14.99
C PRO A 116 5.01 -5.73 -16.33
N GLU A 117 4.52 -6.77 -17.01
CA GLU A 117 3.84 -6.69 -18.30
C GLU A 117 2.39 -6.22 -18.14
N GLY A 118 1.94 -5.28 -18.97
CA GLY A 118 0.54 -4.80 -18.94
C GLY A 118 0.20 -3.85 -17.80
N ARG A 119 1.19 -3.32 -17.06
CA ARG A 119 0.98 -2.22 -16.10
C ARG A 119 0.64 -0.94 -16.87
N HIS A 120 -0.53 -0.39 -16.58
CA HIS A 120 -0.99 0.89 -17.14
C HIS A 120 -1.13 1.87 -15.99
N GLY A 121 -0.41 2.99 -16.06
CA GLY A 121 -0.50 4.03 -15.06
C GLY A 121 0.75 4.85 -14.81
N VAL A 122 0.73 5.62 -13.71
CA VAL A 122 1.78 6.57 -13.31
C VAL A 122 2.45 6.08 -12.04
N GLY A 123 3.75 6.30 -11.93
CA GLY A 123 4.55 5.93 -10.76
C GLY A 123 5.12 4.50 -10.82
N TYR A 124 5.00 3.78 -11.94
CA TYR A 124 5.70 2.52 -12.16
C TYR A 124 7.16 2.75 -12.55
N ILE A 125 8.07 1.89 -12.07
CA ILE A 125 9.43 1.80 -12.59
C ILE A 125 9.38 1.02 -13.91
N VAL A 126 9.66 1.69 -15.03
CA VAL A 126 9.51 1.15 -16.39
C VAL A 126 10.44 -0.03 -16.65
N LYS A 127 11.69 0.06 -16.18
CA LYS A 127 12.69 -1.01 -16.29
C LYS A 127 13.07 -1.48 -14.91
N THR A 128 12.49 -2.60 -14.50
CA THR A 128 12.82 -3.25 -13.23
C THR A 128 14.12 -4.04 -13.37
N ASN A 129 14.98 -3.99 -12.37
CA ASN A 129 16.22 -4.77 -12.29
C ASN A 129 16.13 -5.75 -11.11
N GLU A 130 16.37 -7.03 -11.36
CA GLU A 130 16.30 -8.07 -10.32
C GLU A 130 17.30 -7.85 -9.19
N GLU A 131 18.50 -7.35 -9.48
CA GLU A 131 19.52 -7.08 -8.46
C GLU A 131 19.07 -5.94 -7.54
N ASP A 132 18.47 -4.90 -8.12
CA ASP A 132 17.90 -3.79 -7.36
C ASP A 132 16.72 -4.26 -6.52
N ILE A 133 15.81 -5.08 -7.07
CA ILE A 133 14.71 -5.66 -6.30
C ILE A 133 15.25 -6.46 -5.11
N LYS A 134 16.23 -7.34 -5.32
CA LYS A 134 16.85 -8.13 -4.24
C LYS A 134 17.46 -7.23 -3.16
N ARG A 135 18.20 -6.19 -3.56
CA ARG A 135 18.77 -5.19 -2.65
C ARG A 135 17.70 -4.45 -1.86
N HIS A 136 16.63 -4.00 -2.53
CA HIS A 136 15.52 -3.32 -1.88
C HIS A 136 14.77 -4.25 -0.92
N ASN A 137 14.52 -5.51 -1.28
CA ASN A 137 13.91 -6.49 -0.37
C ASN A 137 14.68 -6.61 0.94
N ILE A 138 16.02 -6.74 0.87
CA ILE A 138 16.88 -6.84 2.06
C ILE A 138 16.74 -5.57 2.90
N SER A 139 16.90 -4.38 2.29
CA SER A 139 16.77 -3.11 3.03
C SER A 139 15.38 -2.90 3.65
N SER A 140 14.35 -3.41 2.99
CA SER A 140 12.96 -3.25 3.41
C SER A 140 12.65 -3.99 4.72
N GLN A 141 13.39 -5.05 5.05
CA GLN A 141 13.20 -5.84 6.27
C GLN A 141 13.62 -5.08 7.54
N THR A 142 14.45 -4.05 7.40
CA THR A 142 14.90 -3.20 8.52
C THR A 142 14.46 -1.76 8.36
N TYR A 143 13.51 -1.49 7.46
CA TYR A 143 12.98 -0.15 7.26
C TYR A 143 12.20 0.31 8.50
N THR A 144 12.41 1.57 8.87
CA THR A 144 11.63 2.24 9.91
C THR A 144 10.99 3.51 9.34
N CYS A 145 9.68 3.64 9.47
CA CYS A 145 8.97 4.84 9.01
C CYS A 145 9.19 5.99 10.00
N SER A 146 9.71 7.12 9.51
CA SER A 146 9.93 8.33 10.31
C SER A 146 8.63 9.03 10.75
N VAL A 147 7.50 8.71 10.10
CA VAL A 147 6.21 9.37 10.35
C VAL A 147 5.34 8.55 11.30
N CYS A 148 5.08 7.28 10.98
CA CYS A 148 4.20 6.44 11.81
C CYS A 148 4.94 5.52 12.80
N GLY A 149 6.28 5.47 12.76
CA GLY A 149 7.09 4.63 13.65
C GLY A 149 7.03 3.13 13.35
N ALA A 150 6.45 2.72 12.22
CA ALA A 150 6.46 1.33 11.77
C ALA A 150 7.90 0.81 11.66
N ASP A 151 8.22 -0.27 12.37
CA ASP A 151 9.52 -0.94 12.34
C ASP A 151 9.37 -2.34 11.73
N HIS A 152 9.88 -2.51 10.51
CA HIS A 152 9.77 -3.76 9.76
C HIS A 152 10.59 -4.89 10.40
N SER A 153 11.59 -4.57 11.21
CA SER A 153 12.47 -5.58 11.82
C SER A 153 11.78 -6.37 12.93
N THR A 154 10.66 -5.90 13.46
CA THR A 154 9.96 -6.52 14.60
C THR A 154 8.49 -6.85 14.29
N MET A 155 7.87 -6.20 13.31
CA MET A 155 6.42 -6.22 13.12
C MET A 155 5.81 -7.56 12.67
N PHE A 156 6.52 -8.37 11.89
CA PHE A 156 6.01 -9.62 11.29
C PHE A 156 6.70 -10.88 11.83
N LYS A 157 7.38 -10.76 12.98
CA LYS A 157 8.08 -11.87 13.67
C LYS A 157 7.17 -12.56 14.68
#